data_AF-A0A7U9R608-F1
#
_entry.id   AF-A0A7U9R608-F1
#
_cell.length_a   1.000
_cell.length_b   1.000
_cell.length_c   1.000
_cell.angle_alpha   90.00
_cell.angle_beta   90.00
_cell.angle_gamma   90.00
#
_symmetry.space_group_name_H-M   'P 1'
#
loop_
_entity.id
_entity.type
_entity.pdbx_description
1 polymer ?
#
loop_
_entity_poly.entity_id
_entity_poly.type
_entity_poly.pdbx_seq_one_letter_code
_entity_poly.pdbx_strand_id
1 'polypeptide(L)'
;MEKVSKKKLENALQRALALEFVSDYCKENSISIDKLQNEEFYLMYNECLFAHPSDIEPNGLLNDLETLPKVTLVIKHEDNILSIEQTEYTQEFLSAD
;
A
#
# COMPACT_ATOMS: atom_id res chain seq x y z
N MET A 1 17.69 -6.08 -24.24
CA MET A 1 16.69 -5.24 -23.53
C MET A 1 15.58 -6.18 -23.11
N GLU A 2 15.41 -6.39 -21.80
CA GLU A 2 14.38 -7.27 -21.28
C GLU A 2 12.99 -6.71 -21.62
N LYS A 3 12.08 -7.53 -22.12
CA LYS A 3 10.70 -7.11 -22.39
C LYS A 3 9.98 -6.97 -21.06
N VAL A 4 9.89 -5.74 -20.54
CA VAL A 4 9.05 -5.44 -19.38
C VAL A 4 7.58 -5.64 -19.77
N SER A 5 6.86 -6.45 -19.02
CA SER A 5 5.43 -6.66 -19.26
C SER A 5 4.67 -5.35 -19.03
N LYS A 6 3.70 -5.03 -19.91
CA LYS A 6 2.81 -3.87 -19.77
C LYS A 6 2.24 -3.72 -18.34
N LYS A 7 1.78 -4.82 -17.75
CA LYS A 7 1.26 -4.88 -16.37
C LYS A 7 2.25 -4.34 -15.32
N LYS A 8 3.52 -4.75 -15.40
CA LYS A 8 4.58 -4.29 -14.48
C LYS A 8 4.82 -2.78 -14.61
N LEU A 9 4.81 -2.27 -15.84
CA LEU A 9 4.97 -0.84 -16.10
C LEU A 9 3.77 -0.03 -15.57
N GLU A 10 2.56 -0.50 -15.82
CA GLU A 10 1.33 0.12 -15.31
C GLU A 10 1.30 0.15 -13.78
N ASN A 11 1.63 -0.97 -13.13
CA ASN A 11 1.69 -1.03 -11.67
C ASN A 11 2.74 -0.06 -11.10
N ALA A 12 3.94 0.02 -11.70
CA ALA A 12 4.98 0.96 -11.27
C ALA A 12 4.55 2.43 -11.44
N LEU A 13 3.87 2.77 -12.54
CA LEU A 13 3.34 4.12 -12.76
C LEU A 13 2.25 4.46 -11.73
N GLN A 14 1.30 3.56 -11.50
CA GLN A 14 0.23 3.76 -10.53
C GLN A 14 0.76 3.90 -9.10
N ARG A 15 1.78 3.10 -8.74
CA ARG A 15 2.47 3.22 -7.45
C ARG A 15 3.13 4.59 -7.28
N ALA A 16 3.80 5.10 -8.31
CA ALA A 16 4.42 6.41 -8.26
C ALA A 16 3.39 7.54 -8.11
N LEU A 17 2.27 7.45 -8.83
CA LEU A 17 1.16 8.40 -8.70
C LEU A 17 0.50 8.35 -7.33
N ALA A 18 0.31 7.14 -6.78
CA ALA A 18 -0.23 6.94 -5.43
C ALA A 18 0.66 7.56 -4.36
N LEU A 19 1.98 7.34 -4.42
CA LEU A 19 2.95 7.92 -3.49
C LEU A 19 2.94 9.45 -3.53
N GLU A 20 2.85 10.04 -4.73
CA GLU A 20 2.75 11.49 -4.87
C GLU A 20 1.43 12.01 -4.30
N PHE A 21 0.31 11.35 -4.61
CA PHE A 21 -1.03 11.74 -4.16
C PHE A 21 -1.14 11.76 -2.62
N VAL A 22 -0.54 10.79 -1.94
CA VAL A 22 -0.60 10.70 -0.46
C VAL A 22 0.49 11.52 0.25
N SER A 23 1.44 12.10 -0.48
CA SER A 23 2.63 12.77 0.10
C SER A 23 2.28 13.84 1.13
N ASP A 24 1.36 14.74 0.79
CA ASP A 24 0.97 15.81 1.73
C ASP A 24 0.11 15.28 2.88
N TYR A 25 -0.80 14.33 2.61
CA TYR A 25 -1.56 13.65 3.65
C TYR A 25 -0.64 12.96 4.66
N CYS A 26 0.42 12.29 4.20
CA CYS A 26 1.38 11.64 5.06
C CYS A 26 2.09 12.65 5.99
N LYS A 27 2.50 13.80 5.47
CA LYS A 27 3.12 14.87 6.27
C LYS A 27 2.16 15.40 7.33
N GLU A 28 0.91 15.65 6.95
CA GLU A 28 -0.12 16.20 7.85
C GLU A 28 -0.53 15.22 8.97
N ASN A 29 -0.39 13.92 8.73
CA ASN A 29 -0.82 12.86 9.65
C ASN A 29 0.33 12.12 10.34
N SER A 30 1.55 12.68 10.32
CA SER A 30 2.74 12.05 10.93
C SER A 30 2.99 10.62 10.42
N ILE A 31 2.79 10.40 9.12
CA ILE A 31 3.08 9.13 8.44
C ILE A 31 4.40 9.30 7.66
N SER A 32 5.33 8.38 7.84
CA SER A 32 6.61 8.34 7.14
C SER A 32 6.41 7.88 5.69
N ILE A 33 6.64 8.80 4.75
CA ILE A 33 6.61 8.47 3.33
C ILE A 33 7.71 7.47 2.95
N ASP A 34 8.85 7.51 3.64
CA ASP A 34 9.97 6.59 3.42
C ASP A 34 9.60 5.16 3.85
N LYS A 35 8.88 5.00 4.97
CA LYS A 35 8.33 3.69 5.37
C LYS A 35 7.28 3.22 4.35
N LEU A 36 6.37 4.09 3.91
CA LEU A 36 5.36 3.77 2.89
C LEU A 36 5.97 3.34 1.55
N GLN A 37 7.11 3.92 1.16
CA GLN A 37 7.86 3.51 -0.04
C GLN A 37 8.42 2.09 0.02
N ASN A 38 8.52 1.48 1.20
CA ASN A 38 8.99 0.11 1.38
C ASN A 38 7.84 -0.90 1.47
N GLU A 39 6.60 -0.44 1.57
CA GLU A 39 5.41 -1.28 1.58
C GLU A 39 5.15 -1.90 0.19
N GLU A 40 4.46 -3.04 0.21
CA GLU A 40 3.93 -3.66 -1.00
C GLU A 40 2.78 -2.81 -1.56
N PHE A 41 2.65 -2.75 -2.89
CA PHE A 41 1.61 -1.97 -3.55
C PHE A 41 0.68 -2.88 -4.36
N TYR A 42 -0.61 -2.77 -4.07
CA TYR A 42 -1.65 -3.53 -4.74
C TYR A 42 -2.59 -2.58 -5.48
N LEU A 43 -2.70 -2.80 -6.80
CA LEU A 43 -3.66 -2.11 -7.65
C LEU A 43 -4.88 -3.00 -7.83
N MET A 44 -6.03 -2.54 -7.32
CA MET A 44 -7.33 -3.19 -7.43
C MET A 44 -8.23 -2.36 -8.36
N TYR A 45 -9.49 -2.78 -8.53
CA TYR A 45 -10.35 -2.21 -9.57
C TYR A 45 -10.74 -0.75 -9.29
N ASN A 46 -11.14 -0.44 -8.05
CA ASN A 46 -11.60 0.89 -7.59
C ASN A 46 -10.72 1.47 -6.48
N GLU A 47 -9.64 0.79 -6.12
CA GLU A 47 -8.75 1.22 -5.04
C GLU A 47 -7.32 0.78 -5.33
N CYS A 48 -6.37 1.42 -4.67
CA CYS A 48 -5.05 0.86 -4.49
C CYS A 48 -4.67 0.97 -3.02
N LEU A 49 -3.81 0.06 -2.58
CA LEU A 49 -3.42 -0.03 -1.18
C LEU A 49 -1.94 -0.32 -1.04
N PHE A 50 -1.41 0.16 0.08
CA PHE A 50 -0.12 -0.20 0.60
C PHE A 50 -0.31 -1.23 1.72
N ALA A 51 0.57 -2.23 1.78
CA ALA A 51 0.50 -3.26 2.79
C ALA A 51 1.88 -3.70 3.27
N HIS A 52 1.94 -3.99 4.57
CA HIS A 52 3.13 -4.45 5.24
C HIS A 52 3.20 -5.96 5.04
N PRO A 53 4.30 -6.50 4.51
CA PRO A 53 4.44 -7.94 4.34
C PRO A 53 4.35 -8.64 5.70
N SER A 54 3.71 -9.80 5.75
CA SER A 54 3.71 -10.62 6.97
C SER A 54 5.09 -11.24 7.18
N ASP A 55 5.54 -11.26 8.44
CA ASP A 55 6.75 -11.95 8.90
C ASP A 55 6.48 -13.40 9.33
N ILE A 56 5.22 -13.86 9.25
CA ILE A 56 4.80 -15.19 9.68
C ILE A 56 5.04 -16.21 8.56
N GLU A 57 5.80 -17.27 8.86
CA GLU A 57 6.03 -18.36 7.92
C GLU A 57 4.75 -19.18 7.67
N PRO A 58 4.40 -19.48 6.40
CA PRO A 58 3.23 -20.29 6.09
C PRO A 58 3.33 -21.74 6.58
N ASN A 59 2.28 -22.21 7.25
CA ASN A 59 2.07 -23.59 7.70
C ASN A 59 0.80 -24.16 7.05
N GLY A 60 0.79 -24.19 5.71
CA GLY A 60 -0.38 -24.58 4.94
C GLY A 60 -1.58 -23.69 5.25
N LEU A 61 -2.77 -24.28 5.35
CA LEU A 61 -4.01 -23.55 5.63
C LEU A 61 -4.23 -23.25 7.12
N LEU A 62 -3.34 -23.70 8.02
CA LEU A 62 -3.54 -23.57 9.46
C LEU A 62 -3.38 -22.14 9.95
N ASN A 63 -2.55 -21.34 9.27
CA ASN A 63 -2.25 -19.95 9.60
C ASN A 63 -2.33 -19.01 8.39
N ASP A 64 -3.03 -19.41 7.32
CA ASP A 64 -3.11 -18.66 6.06
C ASP A 64 -3.50 -17.19 6.28
N LEU A 65 -4.48 -16.94 7.16
CA LEU A 65 -4.92 -15.59 7.52
C LEU A 65 -3.83 -14.75 8.19
N GLU A 66 -2.97 -15.37 9.00
CA GLU A 66 -1.90 -14.68 9.72
C GLU A 66 -0.72 -14.35 8.78
N THR A 67 -0.59 -15.08 7.68
CA THR A 67 0.43 -14.85 6.64
C THR A 67 0.05 -13.74 5.66
N LEU A 68 -1.19 -13.23 5.73
CA LEU A 68 -1.65 -12.18 4.84
C LEU A 68 -0.93 -10.85 5.15
N PRO A 69 -0.55 -10.08 4.13
CA PRO A 69 -0.06 -8.71 4.31
C PRO A 69 -1.08 -7.85 5.06
N LYS A 70 -0.58 -7.00 5.96
CA LYS A 70 -1.40 -6.09 6.74
C LYS A 70 -1.55 -4.78 5.98
N VAL A 71 -2.77 -4.45 5.56
CA VAL A 71 -3.03 -3.21 4.81
C VAL A 71 -2.73 -2.01 5.69
N THR A 72 -1.89 -1.08 5.23
CA THR A 72 -1.43 0.09 6.00
C THR A 72 -1.99 1.40 5.51
N LEU A 73 -2.35 1.54 4.24
CA LEU A 73 -3.00 2.74 3.71
C LEU A 73 -3.80 2.39 2.46
N VAL A 74 -5.02 2.93 2.33
CA VAL A 74 -5.89 2.70 1.18
C VAL A 74 -6.21 4.01 0.49
N ILE A 75 -6.13 4.02 -0.84
CA ILE A 75 -6.64 5.10 -1.69
C ILE A 75 -7.85 4.55 -2.45
N LYS A 76 -9.04 5.05 -2.13
CA LYS A 76 -10.29 4.63 -2.77
C LYS A 76 -10.76 5.65 -3.78
N HIS A 77 -11.36 5.16 -4.86
CA HIS A 77 -12.08 5.96 -5.84
C HIS A 77 -13.57 5.66 -5.77
N GLU A 78 -14.33 6.58 -5.18
CA GLU A 78 -15.79 6.50 -5.03
C GLU A 78 -16.42 7.84 -5.44
N ASP A 79 -17.54 7.80 -6.17
CA ASP A 79 -18.27 9.00 -6.62
C ASP A 79 -17.41 10.06 -7.34
N ASN A 80 -16.40 9.62 -8.10
CA ASN A 80 -15.39 10.47 -8.78
C ASN A 80 -14.46 11.25 -7.84
N ILE A 81 -14.34 10.82 -6.59
CA ILE A 81 -13.49 11.42 -5.57
C ILE A 81 -12.47 10.37 -5.13
N LEU A 82 -11.21 10.80 -5.00
CA LEU A 82 -10.18 10.01 -4.33
C LEU A 82 -10.16 10.35 -2.85
N SER A 83 -10.17 9.32 -2.00
CA SER A 83 -10.04 9.46 -0.55
C SER A 83 -8.91 8.58 -0.03
N ILE A 84 -8.32 8.99 1.08
CA ILE A 84 -7.23 8.28 1.76
C ILE A 84 -7.78 7.76 3.08
N GLU A 85 -7.64 6.46 3.31
CA GLU A 85 -8.05 5.81 4.55
C GLU A 85 -6.86 5.16 5.25
N GLN A 86 -6.74 5.45 6.54
CA GLN A 86 -5.85 4.73 7.45
C GLN A 86 -6.55 3.46 7.94
N THR A 87 -5.77 2.44 8.25
CA THR A 87 -6.20 1.22 8.92
C THR A 87 -5.66 1.22 10.35
N GLU A 88 -6.02 0.20 11.13
CA GLU A 88 -5.42 -0.06 12.44
C GLU A 88 -3.89 -0.23 12.39
N TYR A 89 -3.32 -0.56 11.22
CA TYR A 89 -1.90 -0.84 11.03
C TYR A 89 -1.10 0.37 10.55
N THR A 90 -1.75 1.46 10.12
CA THR A 90 -1.05 2.64 9.58
C THR A 90 -0.02 3.17 10.56
N GLN A 91 -0.42 3.44 11.80
CA GLN A 91 0.46 4.05 12.79
C GLN A 91 1.48 3.05 13.34
N GLU A 92 1.14 1.76 13.40
CA GLU A 92 2.06 0.69 13.83
C GLU A 92 3.29 0.59 12.93
N PHE A 93 3.10 0.62 11.61
CA PHE A 93 4.19 0.41 10.66
C PHE A 93 4.74 1.70 10.06
N LEU A 94 3.93 2.77 9.99
CA LEU A 94 4.25 3.94 9.20
C LEU A 94 4.36 5.23 10.01
N SER A 95 4.31 5.23 11.34
CA SER A 95 4.50 6.49 12.10
C SER A 95 5.85 7.15 11.74
N ALA A 96 5.82 8.46 11.52
CA ALA A 96 7.01 9.29 11.44
C ALA A 96 7.53 9.50 12.88
N ASP A 97 8.73 9.00 13.16
CA ASP A 97 9.40 9.13 14.46
C ASP A 97 9.71 10.60 14.81
#